data_AF-A0A1V5THE8-F1
#
_entry.id   AF-A0A1V5THE8-F1
#
_cell.length_a   1.000
_cell.length_b   1.000
_cell.length_c   1.000
_cell.angle_alpha   90.00
_cell.angle_beta   90.00
_cell.angle_gamma   90.00
#
_symmetry.space_group_name_H-M   'P 1'
#
loop_
_entity.id
_entity.type
_entity.pdbx_description
1 polymer ?
#
loop_
_entity_poly.entity_id
_entity_poly.type
_entity_poly.pdbx_seq_one_letter_code
_entity_poly.pdbx_strand_id
1 'polypeptide(L)'
;MVKRKVTKKGVKKKSEPVKAEKKFEYHDDAPIIVKLLSIFNYVNGGLWALIGFIIIFAAGGIVSYILQVSPELFVGYESGSLVTMLILAGIVMVLLAVLHFFVGIGLWRLKPWARIVSIILSTIGVIGTIYSMIINFAPTQIFNIVVDGFIVGYLLFSKEAKEAFKKNKKLVK
;
A
#
# COMPACT_ATOMS: atom_id res chain seq x y z
N MET A 1 37.39 60.18 39.20
CA MET A 1 37.36 59.06 38.23
C MET A 1 36.15 58.17 38.49
N VAL A 2 35.10 58.29 37.68
CA VAL A 2 33.84 57.53 37.85
C VAL A 2 33.90 56.29 36.95
N LYS A 3 33.96 55.08 37.53
CA LYS A 3 33.91 53.81 36.78
C LYS A 3 32.44 53.46 36.47
N ARG A 4 32.04 53.58 35.20
CA ARG A 4 30.73 53.13 34.69
C ARG A 4 30.61 51.60 34.81
N LYS A 5 29.57 51.10 35.51
CA LYS A 5 29.14 49.69 35.44
C LYS A 5 28.43 49.45 34.11
N VAL A 6 29.00 48.59 33.27
CA VAL A 6 28.35 48.10 32.05
C VAL A 6 27.41 46.95 32.43
N THR A 7 26.10 47.21 32.40
CA THR A 7 25.06 46.20 32.54
C THR A 7 24.96 45.39 31.25
N LYS A 8 25.48 44.16 31.25
CA LYS A 8 25.20 43.19 30.18
C LYS A 8 23.76 42.69 30.32
N LYS A 9 22.85 43.24 29.52
CA LYS A 9 21.50 42.70 29.31
C LYS A 9 21.62 41.28 28.75
N GLY A 10 21.19 40.30 29.55
CA GLY A 10 21.03 38.92 29.10
C GLY A 10 19.98 38.84 28.00
N VAL A 11 20.43 38.58 26.78
CA VAL A 11 19.55 38.20 25.67
C VAL A 11 19.05 36.78 25.96
N LYS A 12 17.82 36.66 26.44
CA LYS A 12 17.10 35.38 26.47
C LYS A 12 16.89 34.93 25.04
N LYS A 13 17.79 34.08 24.53
CA LYS A 13 17.61 33.34 23.28
C LYS A 13 16.39 32.44 23.48
N LYS A 14 15.24 32.79 22.90
CA LYS A 14 14.09 31.88 22.76
C LYS A 14 14.63 30.66 22.03
N SER A 15 14.82 29.55 22.74
CA SER A 15 15.00 28.25 22.08
C SER A 15 13.72 27.98 21.32
N GLU A 16 13.80 28.05 20.00
CA GLU A 16 12.73 27.58 19.13
C GLU A 16 12.34 26.15 19.55
N PRO A 17 11.05 25.82 19.59
CA PRO A 17 10.65 24.46 19.92
C PRO A 17 11.22 23.56 18.83
N VAL A 18 12.17 22.72 19.21
CA VAL A 18 12.67 21.61 18.40
C VAL A 18 11.42 20.86 17.92
N LYS A 19 11.16 20.93 16.61
CA LYS A 19 10.03 20.26 15.95
C LYS A 19 10.13 18.79 16.35
N ALA A 20 9.30 18.35 17.28
CA ALA A 20 9.34 16.99 17.79
C ALA A 20 9.28 16.05 16.58
N GLU A 21 10.34 15.28 16.37
CA GLU A 21 10.33 14.22 15.36
C GLU A 21 9.10 13.36 15.65
N LYS A 22 8.21 13.23 14.67
CA LYS A 22 7.02 12.38 14.79
C LYS A 22 7.49 10.95 14.97
N LYS A 23 7.67 10.52 16.23
CA LYS A 23 8.03 9.15 16.58
C LYS A 23 7.07 8.19 15.87
N PHE A 24 7.60 7.06 15.44
CA PHE A 24 6.80 5.95 14.95
C PHE A 24 5.97 5.43 16.11
N GLU A 25 4.77 5.98 16.29
CA GLU A 25 3.85 5.59 17.35
C GLU A 25 2.87 4.55 16.79
N TYR A 26 2.90 3.39 17.42
CA TYR A 26 2.09 2.24 17.07
C TYR A 26 0.83 2.26 17.93
N HIS A 27 -0.33 2.06 17.30
CA HIS A 27 -1.62 2.08 18.01
C HIS A 27 -2.03 0.66 18.39
N ASP A 28 -1.68 0.25 19.60
CA ASP A 28 -2.20 -0.97 20.21
C ASP A 28 -3.72 -0.91 20.40
N ASP A 29 -4.30 0.29 20.48
CA ASP A 29 -5.74 0.52 20.58
C ASP A 29 -6.48 0.47 19.22
N ALA A 30 -5.79 0.13 18.12
CA ALA A 30 -6.44 -0.01 16.82
C ALA A 30 -7.45 -1.18 16.81
N PRO A 31 -8.61 -1.01 16.15
CA PRO A 31 -9.60 -2.09 15.97
C PRO A 31 -8.96 -3.36 15.41
N ILE A 32 -9.39 -4.53 15.89
CA ILE A 32 -8.81 -5.83 15.49
C ILE A 32 -8.85 -6.01 13.97
N ILE A 33 -9.97 -5.66 13.33
CA ILE A 33 -10.13 -5.78 11.88
C ILE A 33 -9.17 -4.85 11.12
N VAL A 34 -8.88 -3.66 11.64
CA VAL A 34 -7.90 -2.75 11.02
C VAL A 34 -6.48 -3.29 11.16
N LYS A 35 -6.14 -3.92 12.29
CA LYS A 35 -4.86 -4.62 12.45
C LYS A 35 -4.73 -5.79 11.48
N LEU A 36 -5.80 -6.59 11.32
CA LEU A 36 -5.82 -7.70 10.38
C LEU A 36 -5.66 -7.20 8.93
N LEU A 37 -6.37 -6.14 8.55
CA LEU A 37 -6.23 -5.48 7.24
C LEU A 37 -4.82 -4.96 6.98
N SER A 38 -4.18 -4.43 8.01
CA SER A 38 -2.80 -3.95 7.94
C SER A 38 -1.83 -5.08 7.66
N ILE A 39 -1.94 -6.20 8.40
CA ILE A 39 -1.13 -7.41 8.18
C ILE A 39 -1.39 -7.97 6.77
N PHE A 40 -2.66 -8.08 6.38
CA PHE A 40 -3.05 -8.55 5.06
C PHE A 40 -2.39 -7.72 3.94
N ASN A 41 -2.45 -6.39 4.02
CA ASN A 41 -1.80 -5.51 3.05
C ASN A 41 -0.28 -5.64 3.06
N TYR A 42 0.34 -5.81 4.23
CA TYR A 42 1.78 -5.99 4.34
C TYR A 42 2.25 -7.29 3.68
N VAL A 43 1.58 -8.41 3.98
CA VAL A 43 1.86 -9.72 3.39
C VAL A 43 1.61 -9.69 1.88
N ASN A 44 0.48 -9.10 1.46
CA ASN A 44 0.18 -8.96 0.03
C ASN A 44 1.25 -8.13 -0.68
N GLY A 45 1.70 -7.02 -0.09
CA GLY A 45 2.82 -6.23 -0.62
C GLY A 45 4.10 -7.06 -0.79
N GLY A 46 4.46 -7.89 0.19
CA GLY A 46 5.59 -8.81 0.08
C GLY A 46 5.44 -9.81 -1.08
N LEU A 47 4.23 -10.37 -1.25
CA LEU A 47 3.93 -11.31 -2.33
C LEU A 47 4.00 -10.64 -3.71
N TRP A 48 3.41 -9.46 -3.88
CA TRP A 48 3.49 -8.68 -5.13
C TRP A 48 4.94 -8.32 -5.47
N ALA A 49 5.75 -7.96 -4.47
CA ALA A 49 7.18 -7.68 -4.69
C ALA A 49 7.91 -8.94 -5.16
N LEU A 50 7.70 -10.06 -4.48
CA LEU A 50 8.35 -11.33 -4.82
C LEU A 50 8.01 -11.75 -6.26
N ILE A 51 6.72 -11.78 -6.61
CA ILE A 51 6.28 -12.17 -7.96
C ILE A 51 6.79 -11.17 -9.00
N GLY A 52 6.71 -9.86 -8.72
CA GLY A 52 7.20 -8.83 -9.62
C GLY A 52 8.70 -8.97 -9.91
N PHE A 53 9.52 -9.20 -8.89
CA PHE A 53 10.95 -9.46 -9.07
C PHE A 53 11.21 -10.75 -9.84
N ILE A 54 10.49 -11.84 -9.54
CA ILE A 54 10.62 -13.09 -10.30
C ILE A 54 10.33 -12.82 -11.78
N ILE A 55 9.25 -12.11 -12.12
CA ILE A 55 8.91 -11.81 -13.51
C ILE A 55 9.99 -10.96 -14.17
N ILE A 56 10.47 -9.89 -13.53
CA ILE A 56 11.51 -9.01 -14.10
C ILE A 56 12.78 -9.79 -14.43
N PHE A 57 13.26 -10.63 -13.50
CA PHE A 57 14.53 -11.33 -13.67
C PHE A 57 14.42 -12.64 -14.46
N ALA A 58 13.27 -13.30 -14.44
CA ALA A 58 13.03 -14.56 -15.13
C ALA A 58 12.27 -14.40 -16.46
N ALA A 59 11.91 -13.19 -16.89
CA ALA A 59 11.10 -12.94 -18.10
C ALA A 59 11.61 -13.70 -19.32
N GLY A 60 12.92 -13.64 -19.60
CA GLY A 60 13.51 -14.35 -20.74
C GLY A 60 13.34 -15.87 -20.67
N GLY A 61 13.53 -16.46 -19.49
CA GLY A 61 13.33 -17.90 -19.27
C GLY A 61 11.86 -18.30 -19.36
N ILE A 62 10.97 -17.50 -18.79
CA ILE A 62 9.51 -17.70 -18.86
C ILE A 62 9.04 -17.70 -20.32
N VAL A 63 9.42 -16.69 -21.11
CA VAL A 63 9.04 -16.59 -22.53
C VAL A 63 9.61 -17.77 -23.32
N SER A 64 10.88 -18.11 -23.10
CA SER A 64 11.52 -19.24 -23.79
C SER A 64 10.80 -20.57 -23.50
N TYR A 65 10.43 -20.80 -22.25
CA TYR A 65 9.67 -21.99 -21.85
C TYR A 65 8.28 -22.02 -22.49
N ILE A 66 7.53 -20.91 -22.49
CA ILE A 66 6.19 -20.91 -23.09
C ILE A 66 6.26 -21.13 -24.60
N LEU A 67 7.21 -20.50 -25.30
CA LEU A 67 7.40 -20.72 -26.75
C LEU A 67 7.80 -22.17 -27.08
N GLN A 68 8.45 -22.87 -26.15
CA GLN A 68 8.79 -24.29 -26.31
C GLN A 68 7.57 -25.20 -26.13
N VAL A 69 6.70 -24.91 -25.16
CA VAL A 69 5.56 -25.78 -24.80
C VAL A 69 4.31 -25.46 -25.61
N SER A 70 4.10 -24.20 -25.99
CA SER A 70 2.90 -23.71 -26.68
C SER A 70 3.23 -22.56 -27.64
N PRO A 71 3.99 -22.84 -28.72
CA PRO A 71 4.38 -21.82 -29.70
C PRO A 71 3.18 -21.12 -30.36
N GLU A 72 2.03 -21.80 -30.45
CA GLU A 72 0.79 -21.29 -31.03
C GLU A 72 0.19 -20.09 -30.28
N LEU A 73 0.49 -19.92 -28.98
CA LEU A 73 -0.07 -18.83 -28.17
C LEU A 73 0.46 -17.44 -28.55
N PHE A 74 1.60 -17.38 -29.24
CA PHE A 74 2.28 -16.13 -29.55
C PHE A 74 2.66 -15.99 -31.04
N VAL A 75 1.94 -16.68 -31.92
CA VAL A 75 2.12 -16.55 -33.37
C VAL A 75 1.91 -15.08 -33.77
N GLY A 76 2.92 -14.49 -34.40
CA GLY A 76 2.92 -13.09 -34.83
C GLY A 76 3.54 -12.11 -33.83
N TYR A 77 4.03 -12.58 -32.67
CA TYR A 77 4.78 -11.75 -31.73
C TYR A 77 6.28 -12.08 -31.77
N GLU A 78 7.13 -11.04 -31.82
CA GLU A 78 8.56 -11.22 -31.66
C GLU A 78 8.89 -11.54 -30.19
N SER A 79 9.74 -12.52 -29.93
CA SER A 79 10.09 -12.96 -28.57
C SER A 79 10.61 -11.84 -27.67
N GLY A 80 11.40 -10.90 -28.23
CA GLY A 80 11.88 -9.72 -27.51
C GLY A 80 10.76 -8.79 -27.04
N SER A 81 9.67 -8.67 -27.81
CA SER A 81 8.50 -7.86 -27.43
C SER A 81 7.76 -8.47 -26.22
N LEU A 82 7.62 -9.79 -26.19
CA LEU A 82 6.98 -10.52 -25.08
C LEU A 82 7.78 -10.39 -23.77
N VAL A 83 9.11 -10.51 -23.86
CA VAL A 83 10.00 -10.30 -22.71
C VAL A 83 9.84 -8.89 -22.16
N THR A 84 9.80 -7.89 -23.05
CA THR A 84 9.61 -6.48 -22.65
C THR A 84 8.26 -6.26 -21.97
N MET A 85 7.17 -6.83 -22.51
CA MET A 85 5.85 -6.75 -21.89
C MET A 85 5.80 -7.38 -20.50
N LEU A 86 6.43 -8.55 -20.31
CA LEU A 86 6.52 -9.18 -19.00
C LEU A 86 7.34 -8.36 -18.00
N ILE A 87 8.47 -7.79 -18.43
CA ILE A 87 9.27 -6.91 -17.57
C ILE A 87 8.43 -5.69 -17.12
N LEU A 88 7.68 -5.07 -18.04
CA LEU A 88 6.78 -3.97 -17.71
C LEU A 88 5.70 -4.39 -16.72
N ALA A 89 5.08 -5.56 -16.91
CA ALA A 89 4.12 -6.11 -15.96
C ALA A 89 4.76 -6.31 -14.57
N GLY A 90 5.97 -6.87 -14.51
CA GLY A 90 6.71 -7.04 -13.27
C GLY A 90 7.04 -5.72 -12.57
N ILE A 91 7.41 -4.67 -13.31
CA ILE A 91 7.62 -3.32 -12.75
C ILE A 91 6.33 -2.78 -12.13
N VAL A 92 5.19 -2.91 -12.83
CA VAL A 92 3.89 -2.50 -12.28
C VAL A 92 3.57 -3.27 -11.00
N MET A 93 3.86 -4.57 -10.94
CA MET A 93 3.67 -5.37 -9.72
C MET A 93 4.54 -4.88 -8.56
N VAL A 94 5.80 -4.53 -8.81
CA VAL A 94 6.69 -3.94 -7.78
C VAL A 94 6.16 -2.59 -7.30
N LEU A 95 5.64 -1.74 -8.19
CA LEU A 95 5.02 -0.47 -7.79
C LEU A 95 3.78 -0.68 -6.92
N LEU A 96 2.94 -1.66 -7.27
CA LEU A 96 1.78 -2.06 -6.44
C LEU A 96 2.22 -2.64 -5.10
N ALA A 97 3.32 -3.39 -5.05
CA ALA A 97 3.88 -3.91 -3.82
C ALA A 97 4.27 -2.79 -2.84
N VAL A 98 4.94 -1.77 -3.35
CA VAL A 98 5.31 -0.58 -2.59
C VAL A 98 4.05 0.12 -2.05
N LEU A 99 3.02 0.27 -2.88
CA LEU A 99 1.75 0.86 -2.46
C LEU A 99 1.10 0.06 -1.33
N HIS A 100 0.97 -1.26 -1.47
CA HIS A 100 0.40 -2.14 -0.44
C HIS A 100 1.18 -2.10 0.87
N PHE A 101 2.52 -2.10 0.80
CA PHE A 101 3.39 -1.99 1.95
C PHE A 101 3.15 -0.70 2.74
N PHE A 102 3.11 0.45 2.04
CA PHE A 102 2.84 1.74 2.67
C PHE A 102 1.41 1.83 3.21
N VAL A 103 0.43 1.26 2.50
CA VAL A 103 -0.97 1.20 2.98
C VAL A 103 -1.07 0.36 4.25
N GLY A 104 -0.40 -0.80 4.32
CA GLY A 104 -0.34 -1.62 5.53
C GLY A 104 0.18 -0.81 6.71
N ILE A 105 1.37 -0.22 6.59
CA ILE A 105 1.94 0.65 7.63
C ILE A 105 0.99 1.81 7.98
N GLY A 106 0.36 2.41 6.97
CA GLY A 106 -0.56 3.52 7.15
C GLY A 106 -1.84 3.13 7.90
N LEU A 107 -2.39 1.94 7.64
CA LEU A 107 -3.54 1.38 8.36
C LEU A 107 -3.16 1.08 9.81
N TRP A 108 -1.98 0.50 10.03
CA TRP A 108 -1.46 0.26 11.38
C TRP A 108 -1.34 1.55 12.20
N ARG A 109 -0.92 2.62 11.53
CA ARG A 109 -0.77 3.95 12.14
C ARG A 109 -2.05 4.77 12.11
N LEU A 110 -3.20 4.16 11.80
CA LEU A 110 -4.52 4.80 11.70
C LEU A 110 -4.50 6.10 10.88
N LYS A 111 -3.74 6.13 9.78
CA LYS A 111 -3.61 7.31 8.93
C LYS A 111 -4.84 7.45 8.03
N PRO A 112 -5.49 8.62 7.97
CA PRO A 112 -6.69 8.82 7.15
C PRO A 112 -6.48 8.51 5.66
N TRP A 113 -5.29 8.79 5.12
CA TRP A 113 -4.98 8.51 3.72
C TRP A 113 -4.98 7.00 3.42
N ALA A 114 -4.47 6.18 4.34
CA ALA A 114 -4.36 4.73 4.15
C ALA A 114 -5.73 4.06 4.12
N ARG A 115 -6.68 4.57 4.92
CA ARG A 115 -8.08 4.15 4.84
C ARG A 115 -8.68 4.43 3.45
N ILE A 116 -8.49 5.63 2.91
CA ILE A 116 -9.03 6.01 1.61
C ILE A 116 -8.41 5.16 0.50
N VAL A 117 -7.07 5.01 0.51
CA VAL A 117 -6.38 4.19 -0.49
C VAL A 117 -6.83 2.73 -0.42
N SER A 118 -6.99 2.14 0.78
CA SER A 118 -7.49 0.77 0.91
C SER A 118 -8.91 0.60 0.37
N ILE A 119 -9.79 1.58 0.58
CA ILE A 119 -11.14 1.56 -0.01
C ILE A 119 -11.07 1.59 -1.55
N ILE A 120 -10.23 2.47 -2.11
CA ILE A 120 -10.07 2.57 -3.57
C ILE A 120 -9.52 1.27 -4.15
N LEU A 121 -8.46 0.71 -3.56
CA LEU A 121 -7.85 -0.54 -4.02
C LEU A 121 -8.84 -1.70 -3.97
N SER A 122 -9.55 -1.89 -2.86
CA SER A 122 -10.57 -2.95 -2.77
C SER A 122 -11.74 -2.70 -3.72
N THR A 123 -12.15 -1.46 -3.96
CA THR A 123 -13.19 -1.15 -4.95
C THR A 123 -12.75 -1.50 -6.37
N ILE A 124 -11.51 -1.18 -6.73
CA ILE A 124 -10.92 -1.59 -8.02
C ILE A 124 -10.85 -3.12 -8.10
N GLY A 125 -10.49 -3.80 -7.01
CA GLY A 125 -10.48 -5.26 -6.89
C GLY A 125 -11.86 -5.89 -7.17
N VAL A 126 -12.92 -5.34 -6.56
CA VAL A 126 -14.30 -5.77 -6.84
C VAL A 126 -14.65 -5.59 -8.31
N ILE A 127 -14.41 -4.40 -8.88
CA ILE A 127 -14.74 -4.12 -10.29
C ILE A 127 -13.96 -5.05 -11.23
N GLY A 128 -12.67 -5.22 -10.99
CA GLY A 128 -11.81 -6.11 -11.77
C GLY A 128 -12.27 -7.56 -11.67
N THR A 129 -12.68 -8.01 -10.49
CA THR A 129 -13.19 -9.36 -10.28
C THR A 129 -14.53 -9.57 -11.00
N ILE A 130 -15.45 -8.62 -10.93
CA ILE A 130 -16.72 -8.67 -11.67
C ILE A 130 -16.46 -8.72 -13.18
N TYR A 131 -15.55 -7.88 -13.69
CA TYR A 131 -15.17 -7.92 -15.09
C TYR A 131 -14.59 -9.29 -15.49
N SER A 132 -13.74 -9.86 -14.64
CA SER A 132 -13.17 -11.20 -14.88
C SER A 132 -14.24 -12.30 -14.87
N MET A 133 -15.27 -12.20 -14.03
CA MET A 133 -16.40 -13.16 -13.99
C MET A 133 -17.24 -13.13 -15.27
N ILE A 134 -17.39 -11.96 -15.89
CA ILE A 134 -18.12 -11.82 -17.16
C ILE A 134 -17.38 -12.55 -18.29
N ILE A 135 -16.05 -12.53 -18.26
CA ILE A 135 -15.22 -13.19 -19.28
C ILE A 135 -15.09 -14.68 -19.01
N ASN A 136 -14.75 -15.06 -17.78
CA ASN A 136 -14.53 -16.43 -17.38
C ASN A 136 -14.89 -16.61 -15.89
N PHE A 137 -15.99 -17.30 -15.63
CA PHE A 137 -16.47 -17.55 -14.29
C PHE A 137 -15.65 -18.65 -13.59
N ALA A 138 -15.09 -18.32 -12.44
CA ALA A 138 -14.41 -19.21 -11.52
C ALA A 138 -14.98 -19.03 -10.10
N PRO A 139 -15.30 -20.12 -9.36
CA PRO A 139 -15.83 -20.02 -8.00
C PRO A 139 -14.96 -19.21 -7.02
N THR A 140 -13.65 -19.16 -7.24
CA THR A 140 -12.70 -18.36 -6.45
C THR A 140 -12.97 -16.85 -6.53
N GLN A 141 -13.59 -16.36 -7.60
CA GLN A 141 -13.94 -14.95 -7.77
C GLN A 141 -15.02 -14.49 -6.79
N ILE A 142 -15.96 -15.37 -6.41
CA ILE A 142 -17.00 -15.06 -5.42
C ILE A 142 -16.35 -14.75 -4.07
N PHE A 143 -15.37 -15.55 -3.67
CA PHE A 143 -14.62 -15.34 -2.43
C PHE A 143 -13.92 -13.97 -2.43
N ASN A 144 -13.26 -13.60 -3.54
CA ASN A 144 -12.59 -12.30 -3.67
C ASN A 144 -13.56 -11.12 -3.53
N ILE A 145 -14.74 -11.19 -4.17
CA ILE A 145 -15.77 -10.13 -4.07
C ILE A 145 -16.28 -10.01 -2.64
N VAL A 146 -16.52 -11.13 -1.95
CA VAL A 146 -17.00 -11.10 -0.56
C VAL A 146 -15.96 -10.47 0.35
N VAL A 147 -14.68 -10.85 0.20
CA VAL A 147 -13.59 -10.26 0.97
C VAL A 147 -13.46 -8.77 0.69
N ASP A 148 -13.27 -8.35 -0.56
CA ASP A 148 -13.08 -6.92 -0.89
C ASP A 148 -14.32 -6.08 -0.56
N GLY A 149 -15.51 -6.61 -0.79
CA GLY A 149 -16.77 -5.98 -0.40
C GLY A 149 -16.89 -5.79 1.10
N PHE A 150 -16.47 -6.79 1.90
CA PHE A 150 -16.38 -6.66 3.36
C PHE A 150 -15.38 -5.59 3.79
N ILE A 151 -14.20 -5.52 3.15
CA ILE A 151 -13.18 -4.49 3.45
C ILE A 151 -13.74 -3.09 3.19
N VAL A 152 -14.31 -2.87 2.00
CA VAL A 152 -14.93 -1.59 1.62
C VAL A 152 -16.06 -1.24 2.59
N GLY A 153 -16.96 -2.19 2.85
CA GLY A 153 -18.09 -2.00 3.76
C GLY A 153 -17.66 -1.67 5.19
N TYR A 154 -16.70 -2.40 5.73
CA TYR A 154 -16.17 -2.16 7.07
C TYR A 154 -15.50 -0.79 7.15
N LEU A 155 -14.60 -0.46 6.23
CA LEU A 155 -13.89 0.82 6.26
C LEU A 155 -14.80 2.00 5.94
N LEU A 156 -15.87 1.85 5.17
CA LEU A 156 -16.81 2.94 4.84
C LEU A 156 -17.91 3.14 5.87
N PHE A 157 -18.42 2.07 6.49
CA PHE A 157 -19.64 2.16 7.29
C PHE A 157 -19.43 1.93 8.79
N SER A 158 -18.38 1.21 9.20
CA SER A 158 -18.18 0.95 10.64
C SER A 158 -17.88 2.24 11.42
N LYS A 159 -18.58 2.40 12.55
CA LYS A 159 -18.35 3.50 13.49
C LYS A 159 -16.97 3.38 14.12
N GLU A 160 -16.60 2.16 14.50
CA GLU A 160 -15.32 1.83 15.13
C GLU A 160 -14.13 2.28 14.28
N ALA A 161 -14.08 1.92 12.98
CA ALA A 161 -12.99 2.38 12.12
C ALA A 161 -13.04 3.90 11.96
N LYS A 162 -14.22 4.49 11.69
CA LYS A 162 -14.35 5.95 11.53
C LYS A 162 -13.79 6.72 12.71
N GLU A 163 -14.11 6.27 13.93
CA GLU A 163 -13.67 6.90 15.17
C GLU A 163 -12.16 6.73 15.38
N ALA A 164 -11.63 5.52 15.19
CA ALA A 164 -10.19 5.26 15.29
C ALA A 164 -9.36 6.17 14.38
N PHE A 165 -9.72 6.27 13.09
CA PHE A 165 -9.04 7.15 12.14
C PHE A 165 -9.26 8.65 12.44
N LYS A 166 -10.41 9.04 13.02
CA LYS A 166 -10.71 10.44 13.39
C LYS A 166 -9.97 10.89 14.65
N LYS A 167 -9.88 10.03 15.67
CA LYS A 167 -9.14 10.28 16.92
C LYS A 167 -7.67 10.61 16.61
N ASN A 168 -7.01 9.76 15.83
CA ASN A 168 -5.63 9.98 15.44
C ASN A 168 -5.43 11.26 14.61
N LYS A 169 -6.35 11.59 13.69
CA LYS A 169 -6.27 12.86 12.92
C LYS A 169 -6.25 14.10 13.82
N LYS A 170 -6.90 14.07 14.98
CA LYS A 170 -6.91 15.19 15.94
C LYS A 170 -5.61 15.29 16.74
N LEU A 171 -4.95 14.18 17.04
CA LEU A 171 -3.69 14.15 17.79
C LEU A 171 -2.48 14.63 16.97
N VAL A 172 -2.57 14.59 15.64
CA VAL A 172 -1.46 14.89 14.72
C VAL A 172 -1.54 16.32 14.13
N LYS A 173 -2.61 17.08 14.44
CA LYS A 173 -2.75 18.50 14.09
C LYS A 173 -2.03 19.37 15.10
#